data_AF-A0A352RYR6-F1
#
_entry.id   AF-A0A352RYR6-F1
#
_cell.length_a   1.000
_cell.length_b   1.000
_cell.length_c   1.000
_cell.angle_alpha   90.00
_cell.angle_beta   90.00
_cell.angle_gamma   90.00
#
_symmetry.space_group_name_H-M   'P 1'
#
loop_
_entity.id
_entity.type
_entity.pdbx_description
1 polymer ?
#
loop_
_entity_poly.entity_id
_entity_poly.type
_entity_poly.pdbx_seq_one_letter_code
_entity_poly.pdbx_strand_id
1 'polypeptide(L)'
;TDPDEYDGGELVIKDLYGSHTVKLPAGHMVVYPASSLHAVTPVTRGARWASFFWAQSMVKDDGQRTMLYELDLTIMEVRRQLGDDKDAVLALVNHYHNLLRRWAEL
;
A
#
# COMPACT_ATOMS: atom_id res chain seq x y z
N THR A 1 9.68 14.82 -8.97
CA THR A 1 10.51 14.81 -10.18
C THR A 1 10.03 13.69 -11.05
N ASP A 2 9.75 13.97 -12.31
CA ASP A 2 9.24 12.94 -13.20
C ASP A 2 10.34 11.93 -13.59
N PRO A 3 10.00 10.65 -13.84
CA PRO A 3 10.96 9.57 -14.11
C PRO A 3 11.93 9.82 -15.26
N ASP A 4 11.51 10.55 -16.30
CA ASP A 4 12.30 10.85 -17.50
C ASP A 4 13.33 11.98 -17.28
N GLU A 5 13.18 12.76 -16.21
CA GLU A 5 14.09 13.85 -15.88
C GLU A 5 15.44 13.37 -15.28
N TYR A 6 15.55 12.11 -14.84
CA TYR A 6 16.76 11.53 -14.25
C TYR A 6 17.03 10.08 -14.67
N ASP A 7 18.30 9.68 -14.71
CA ASP A 7 18.72 8.29 -15.01
C ASP A 7 19.13 7.56 -13.73
N GLY A 8 18.78 6.29 -13.62
CA GLY A 8 18.88 5.54 -12.37
C GLY A 8 17.87 6.00 -11.33
N GLY A 9 18.23 5.92 -10.04
CA GLY A 9 17.39 6.35 -8.92
C GLY A 9 16.19 5.45 -8.65
N GLU A 10 16.15 4.24 -9.21
CA GLU A 10 15.09 3.29 -8.95
C GLU A 10 15.16 2.78 -7.50
N LEU A 11 14.00 2.71 -6.84
CA LEU A 11 13.87 2.03 -5.55
C LEU A 11 13.78 0.53 -5.80
N VAL A 12 14.79 -0.21 -5.34
CA VAL A 12 14.85 -1.67 -5.41
C VAL A 12 14.45 -2.22 -4.04
N ILE A 13 13.37 -3.00 -4.00
CA ILE A 13 12.83 -3.63 -2.79
C ILE A 13 13.01 -5.14 -2.95
N LYS A 14 13.67 -5.79 -1.99
CA LYS A 14 13.83 -7.24 -1.95
C LYS A 14 12.81 -7.85 -1.00
N ASP A 15 12.14 -8.89 -1.46
CA ASP A 15 11.25 -9.71 -0.65
C ASP A 15 11.63 -11.20 -0.76
N LEU A 16 10.74 -12.08 -0.29
CA LEU A 16 10.96 -13.53 -0.32
C LEU A 16 10.92 -14.13 -1.73
N TYR A 17 10.31 -13.44 -2.70
CA TYR A 17 10.05 -13.94 -4.05
C TYR A 17 10.91 -13.27 -5.11
N GLY A 18 11.63 -12.20 -4.78
CA GLY A 18 12.58 -11.57 -5.68
C GLY A 18 12.90 -10.12 -5.34
N SER A 19 13.08 -9.32 -6.39
CA SER A 19 13.36 -7.89 -6.28
C SER A 19 12.40 -7.12 -7.16
N HIS A 20 11.75 -6.12 -6.57
CA HIS A 20 10.85 -5.19 -7.25
C HIS A 20 11.55 -3.86 -7.46
N THR A 21 11.43 -3.29 -8.66
CA THR A 21 12.04 -2.00 -9.01
C THR A 21 10.95 -0.97 -9.23
N VAL A 22 11.03 0.17 -8.54
CA VAL A 22 9.99 1.19 -8.52
C VAL A 22 10.54 2.55 -8.91
N LYS A 23 9.93 3.16 -9.93
CA LYS A 23 10.18 4.53 -10.39
C LYS A 23 8.86 5.11 -10.92
N LEU A 24 8.20 5.93 -10.10
CA LEU A 24 6.84 6.41 -10.34
C LEU A 24 6.82 7.88 -10.79
N PRO A 25 5.78 8.32 -11.54
CA PRO A 25 5.54 9.73 -11.86
C PRO A 25 5.53 10.64 -10.64
N ALA A 26 5.81 11.93 -10.84
CA ALA A 26 5.74 12.90 -9.74
C ALA A 26 4.33 12.93 -9.12
N GLY A 27 4.26 12.97 -7.78
CA GLY A 27 2.99 12.94 -7.04
C GLY A 27 2.44 11.55 -6.73
N HIS A 28 3.01 10.49 -7.32
CA HIS A 28 2.66 9.11 -6.97
C HIS A 28 3.43 8.64 -5.72
N MET A 29 2.90 7.61 -5.06
CA MET A 29 3.49 7.02 -3.86
C MET A 29 3.60 5.49 -4.01
N VAL A 30 4.63 4.92 -3.37
CA VAL A 30 4.74 3.48 -3.13
C VAL A 30 4.73 3.24 -1.62
N VAL A 31 4.01 2.21 -1.19
CA VAL A 31 3.95 1.77 0.21
C VAL A 31 4.46 0.33 0.25
N TYR A 32 5.39 0.04 1.14
CA TYR A 32 5.99 -1.29 1.29
C TYR A 32 6.38 -1.54 2.75
N PRO A 33 6.51 -2.81 3.19
CA PRO A 33 6.90 -3.14 4.55
C PRO A 33 8.28 -2.57 4.90
N ALA A 34 8.40 -1.94 6.07
CA ALA A 34 9.68 -1.42 6.55
C ALA A 34 10.71 -2.54 6.84
N SER A 35 10.27 -3.79 6.93
CA SER A 35 11.11 -4.98 7.08
C SER A 35 11.79 -5.41 5.78
N SER A 36 11.35 -4.92 4.61
CA SER A 36 11.95 -5.26 3.32
C SER A 36 13.33 -4.64 3.17
N LEU A 37 14.32 -5.45 2.78
CA LEU A 37 15.64 -4.93 2.41
C LEU A 37 15.50 -4.11 1.14
N HIS A 38 15.96 -2.86 1.15
CA HIS A 38 15.80 -1.97 0.00
C HIS A 38 17.00 -1.06 -0.20
N ALA A 39 17.18 -0.60 -1.43
CA ALA A 39 18.20 0.36 -1.81
C ALA A 39 17.69 1.23 -2.96
N VAL A 40 18.25 2.43 -3.12
CA VAL A 40 18.03 3.27 -4.29
C VAL A 40 19.26 3.16 -5.18
N THR A 41 19.08 2.85 -6.46
CA THR A 41 20.19 2.79 -7.42
C THR A 41 20.82 4.19 -7.60
N PRO A 42 22.11 4.29 -7.94
CA PRO A 42 22.75 5.59 -8.16
C PRO A 42 22.01 6.41 -9.23
N VAL A 43 21.81 7.70 -8.95
CA VAL A 43 21.35 8.65 -9.97
C VAL A 43 22.57 9.10 -10.77
N THR A 44 22.61 8.81 -12.07
CA THR A 44 23.76 9.11 -12.94
C THR A 44 23.58 10.38 -13.78
N ARG A 45 22.34 10.85 -13.92
CA ARG A 45 21.96 12.10 -14.59
C ARG A 45 20.74 12.71 -13.89
N GLY A 46 20.71 14.04 -13.78
CA GLY A 46 19.60 14.76 -13.14
C GLY A 46 19.62 14.64 -11.63
N ALA A 47 18.45 14.79 -10.99
CA ALA A 47 18.30 14.66 -9.54
C ALA A 47 16.94 14.04 -9.20
N ARG A 48 16.90 13.11 -8.23
CA ARG A 48 15.65 12.51 -7.75
C ARG A 48 15.23 13.12 -6.42
N TRP A 49 14.28 14.05 -6.46
CA TRP A 49 13.60 14.55 -5.27
C TRP A 49 12.40 13.68 -4.88
N ALA A 50 12.34 13.29 -3.61
CA ALA A 50 11.26 12.52 -3.02
C ALA A 50 11.06 12.88 -1.54
N SER A 51 9.85 12.66 -1.04
CA SER A 51 9.58 12.61 0.40
C SER A 51 9.50 11.16 0.83
N PHE A 52 10.10 10.82 1.98
CA PHE A 52 10.02 9.49 2.57
C PHE A 52 9.73 9.63 4.06
N PHE A 53 8.95 8.70 4.60
CA PHE A 53 8.58 8.66 6.00
C PHE A 53 8.17 7.25 6.40
N TRP A 54 8.02 7.04 7.71
CA TRP A 54 7.43 5.84 8.28
C TRP A 54 6.09 6.20 8.90
N ALA A 55 5.15 5.26 8.83
CA ALA A 55 3.87 5.36 9.50
C ALA A 55 3.63 4.09 10.31
N GLN A 56 3.12 4.26 11.53
CA GLN A 56 2.65 3.15 12.32
C GLN A 56 1.22 2.81 11.90
N SER A 57 1.01 1.58 11.46
CA SER A 57 -0.33 1.05 11.19
C SER A 57 -1.04 0.72 12.50
N MET A 58 -2.36 0.92 12.54
CA MET A 58 -3.20 0.39 13.63
C MET A 58 -3.16 -1.15 13.67
N VAL A 59 -2.99 -1.80 12.52
CA VAL A 59 -2.88 -3.26 12.41
C VAL A 59 -1.43 -3.63 12.18
N LYS A 60 -0.79 -4.23 13.19
CA LYS A 60 0.65 -4.54 13.20
C LYS A 60 1.02 -5.63 12.18
N ASP A 61 0.31 -6.75 12.22
CA ASP A 61 0.53 -7.90 11.34
C ASP A 61 0.22 -7.54 9.88
N ASP A 62 1.15 -7.81 8.96
CA ASP A 62 0.99 -7.46 7.55
C ASP A 62 -0.03 -8.34 6.81
N GLY A 63 -0.16 -9.62 7.21
CA GLY A 63 -1.18 -10.52 6.67
C GLY A 63 -2.59 -10.04 7.01
N GLN A 64 -2.85 -9.73 8.29
CA GLN A 64 -4.12 -9.16 8.76
C GLN A 64 -4.46 -7.84 8.08
N ARG A 65 -3.46 -6.96 7.91
CA ARG A 65 -3.65 -5.68 7.21
C ARG A 65 -3.97 -5.88 5.73
N THR A 66 -3.34 -6.87 5.08
CA THR A 66 -3.60 -7.23 3.68
C THR A 66 -5.01 -7.80 3.52
N MET A 67 -5.42 -8.71 4.40
CA MET A 67 -6.79 -9.27 4.42
C MET A 67 -7.85 -8.18 4.60
N LEU A 68 -7.62 -7.20 5.49
CA LEU A 68 -8.54 -6.07 5.65
C LEU A 68 -8.62 -5.22 4.38
N TYR A 69 -7.48 -4.91 3.75
CA TYR A 69 -7.43 -4.14 2.51
C TYR A 69 -8.20 -4.82 1.37
N GLU A 70 -8.00 -6.12 1.17
CA GLU A 70 -8.71 -6.91 0.16
C GLU A 70 -10.22 -6.99 0.43
N LEU A 71 -10.60 -7.16 1.69
CA LEU A 71 -12.01 -7.15 2.11
C LEU A 71 -12.66 -5.81 1.82
N ASP A 72 -11.98 -4.70 2.10
CA ASP A 72 -12.51 -3.35 1.84
C ASP A 72 -12.69 -3.08 0.35
N LEU A 73 -11.70 -3.44 -0.49
CA LEU A 73 -11.85 -3.36 -1.95
C LEU A 73 -13.04 -4.19 -2.45
N THR A 74 -13.21 -5.39 -1.92
CA THR A 74 -14.35 -6.26 -2.26
C THR A 74 -15.67 -5.63 -1.85
N ILE A 75 -15.75 -5.04 -0.65
CA ILE A 75 -16.93 -4.31 -0.18
C ILE A 75 -17.24 -3.13 -1.10
N MET A 76 -16.24 -2.33 -1.46
CA MET A 76 -16.40 -1.19 -2.38
C MET A 76 -17.00 -1.62 -3.72
N GLU A 77 -16.53 -2.73 -4.28
CA GLU A 77 -17.06 -3.27 -5.54
C GLU A 77 -18.50 -3.77 -5.40
N VAL A 78 -18.81 -4.50 -4.32
CA VAL A 78 -20.18 -4.96 -4.05
C VAL A 78 -21.14 -3.78 -3.86
N ARG A 79 -20.71 -2.73 -3.13
CA ARG A 79 -21.48 -1.48 -2.96
C ARG A 79 -21.79 -0.83 -4.30
N ARG A 80 -20.80 -0.75 -5.19
CA ARG A 80 -20.95 -0.19 -6.54
C ARG A 80 -21.98 -0.96 -7.38
N GLN A 81 -22.08 -2.27 -7.20
CA GLN A 81 -22.99 -3.12 -7.97
C GLN A 81 -24.42 -3.17 -7.41
N LEU A 82 -24.56 -3.26 -6.08
CA LEU A 82 -25.85 -3.56 -5.42
C LEU A 82 -26.51 -2.35 -4.75
N GLY A 83 -25.76 -1.27 -4.53
CA GLY A 83 -26.15 -0.12 -3.73
C GLY A 83 -25.95 -0.36 -2.22
N ASP A 84 -25.90 0.73 -1.47
CA ASP A 84 -25.54 0.72 -0.05
C ASP A 84 -26.65 0.19 0.87
N ASP A 85 -27.91 0.23 0.43
CA ASP A 85 -29.09 -0.09 1.26
C ASP A 85 -29.37 -1.60 1.40
N LYS A 86 -28.50 -2.47 0.87
CA LYS A 86 -28.68 -3.92 0.95
C LYS A 86 -28.13 -4.45 2.27
N ASP A 87 -28.94 -5.24 2.99
CA ASP A 87 -28.54 -5.85 4.27
C ASP A 87 -27.21 -6.63 4.17
N ALA A 88 -26.97 -7.33 3.05
CA ALA A 88 -25.73 -8.06 2.83
C ALA A 88 -24.50 -7.14 2.76
N VAL A 89 -24.63 -5.95 2.16
CA VAL A 89 -23.56 -4.94 2.10
C VAL A 89 -23.26 -4.42 3.50
N LEU A 90 -24.30 -4.07 4.25
CA LEU A 90 -24.16 -3.62 5.64
C LEU A 90 -23.51 -4.69 6.52
N ALA A 91 -23.85 -5.97 6.32
CA ALA A 91 -23.24 -7.09 7.05
C ALA A 91 -21.73 -7.20 6.77
N LEU A 92 -21.30 -7.07 5.52
CA LEU A 92 -19.88 -7.11 5.15
C LEU A 92 -19.10 -5.93 5.75
N VAL A 93 -19.65 -4.71 5.69
CA VAL A 93 -19.07 -3.52 6.33
C VAL A 93 -18.93 -3.73 7.85
N ASN A 94 -19.95 -4.30 8.49
CA ASN A 94 -19.89 -4.65 9.91
C ASN A 94 -18.81 -5.68 10.21
N HIS A 95 -18.62 -6.70 9.35
CA HIS A 95 -17.55 -7.68 9.49
C HIS A 95 -16.16 -7.04 9.38
N TYR A 96 -15.95 -6.15 8.39
CA TYR A 96 -14.71 -5.39 8.26
C TYR A 96 -14.39 -4.61 9.55
N HIS A 97 -15.34 -3.85 10.09
CA HIS A 97 -15.12 -3.08 11.32
C HIS A 97 -14.92 -3.97 12.55
N ASN A 98 -15.56 -5.13 12.62
CA ASN A 98 -15.33 -6.10 13.68
C ASN A 98 -13.91 -6.67 13.66
N LEU A 99 -13.39 -6.96 12.46
CA LEU A 99 -12.00 -7.42 12.30
C LEU A 99 -11.01 -6.31 12.64
N LEU A 100 -11.23 -5.09 12.14
CA LEU A 100 -10.39 -3.94 12.46
C LEU A 100 -10.31 -3.70 13.97
N ARG A 101 -11.45 -3.70 14.68
CA ARG A 101 -11.46 -3.54 16.15
C ARG A 101 -10.72 -4.65 16.90
N ARG A 102 -10.72 -5.87 16.36
CA ARG A 102 -10.04 -7.02 16.98
C ARG A 102 -8.53 -7.00 16.76
N TRP A 103 -8.08 -6.48 15.62
CA TRP A 103 -6.68 -6.50 15.20
C TRP A 103 -5.95 -5.18 15.42
N ALA A 104 -6.67 -4.13 15.79
CA ALA A 104 -6.07 -2.83 16.08
C ALA A 104 -5.27 -2.84 17.39
N GLU A 105 -4.06 -2.31 17.33
CA GLU A 105 -3.18 -1.92 18.43
C GLU A 105 -3.02 -0.39 18.35
N LEU A 106 -3.51 0.33 19.37
CA LEU A 106 -3.49 1.80 19.45
C LEU A 106 -2.46 2.30 20.45
#